data_AF-A0A972V2L8-F1
#
_entry.id   AF-A0A972V2L8-F1
#
_cell.length_a   1.000
_cell.length_b   1.000
_cell.length_c   1.000
_cell.angle_alpha   90.00
_cell.angle_beta   90.00
_cell.angle_gamma   90.00
#
_symmetry.space_group_name_H-M   'P 1'
#
loop_
_entity.id
_entity.type
_entity.pdbx_description
1 polymer ?
#
loop_
_entity_poly.entity_id
_entity_poly.type
_entity_poly.pdbx_seq_one_letter_code
_entity_poly.pdbx_strand_id
1 'polypeptide(L)' 'MKLKSPEFENNGFIPKKFTCQGEDINPALIIEGIPEGTKSLTLIVDDPD' A
#
# COMPACT_ATOMS: atom_id res chain seq x y z
N MET A 1 2.80 -2.15 -14.35
CA MET A 1 2.19 -2.26 -13.02
C MET A 1 2.62 -1.08 -12.16
N LYS A 2 1.70 -0.48 -11.41
CA LYS A 2 1.94 0.60 -10.45
C LYS A 2 1.13 0.33 -9.17
N LEU A 3 1.67 0.68 -8.01
CA LEU A 3 1.00 0.64 -6.71
C LEU A 3 0.91 2.07 -6.17
N LYS A 4 -0.28 2.49 -5.72
CA LYS A 4 -0.51 3.82 -5.12
C LYS A 4 -1.53 3.74 -3.99
N SER A 5 -1.51 4.71 -3.09
CA SER A 5 -2.52 4.93 -2.06
C SER A 5 -3.14 6.30 -2.27
N PRO A 6 -4.47 6.47 -2.10
CA PRO A 6 -5.08 7.81 -2.08
C PRO A 6 -4.77 8.56 -0.77
N GLU A 7 -4.23 7.86 0.24
CA GLU A 7 -4.05 8.38 1.58
C GLU A 7 -2.65 8.96 1.82
N PHE A 8 -1.68 8.60 0.98
CA PHE A 8 -0.30 9.11 1.05
C PHE A 8 0.41 8.92 -0.29
N GLU A 9 1.39 9.78 -0.54
CA GLU A 9 2.25 9.71 -1.71
C GLU A 9 3.41 8.71 -1.52
N ASN A 10 4.02 8.27 -2.61
CA ASN A 10 5.21 7.43 -2.54
C ASN A 10 6.36 8.14 -1.80
N ASN A 11 6.98 7.47 -0.83
CA ASN A 11 7.95 8.05 0.12
C ASN A 11 7.38 9.18 1.01
N GLY A 12 6.06 9.39 0.99
CA GLY A 12 5.37 10.31 1.90
C GLY A 12 5.15 9.69 3.28
N PHE A 13 4.76 10.54 4.23
CA PHE A 13 4.40 10.08 5.56
C PHE A 13 3.09 9.27 5.52
N ILE A 14 3.08 8.13 6.19
CA ILE A 14 1.88 7.34 6.41
C ILE A 14 1.04 8.04 7.51
N PRO A 15 -0.25 8.36 7.26
CA PRO A 15 -1.10 8.99 8.26
C PRO A 15 -1.21 8.15 9.54
N LYS A 16 -1.19 8.83 10.69
CA LYS A 16 -1.18 8.18 12.02
C LYS A 16 -2.31 7.14 12.20
N LYS A 17 -3.47 7.35 11.58
CA LYS A 17 -4.61 6.41 11.64
C LYS A 17 -4.26 4.99 11.16
N PHE A 18 -3.30 4.83 10.25
CA PHE A 18 -2.84 3.53 9.73
C PHE A 18 -1.63 2.94 10.47
N THR A 19 -1.20 3.59 11.55
CA THR A 19 -0.07 3.13 12.37
C THR A 19 -0.60 2.52 13.66
N CYS A 20 0.26 1.79 14.38
CA CYS A 20 -0.04 1.25 15.70
C CYS A 20 -0.37 2.32 16.76
N GLN A 21 -0.08 3.60 16.49
CA GLN A 21 -0.43 4.72 17.35
C GLN A 21 -1.81 5.33 17.04
N GLY A 22 -2.49 4.85 16.00
CA GLY A 22 -3.80 5.32 15.57
C GLY A 22 -4.85 4.22 15.65
N GLU A 23 -5.58 4.02 14.57
CA GLU A 23 -6.65 3.02 14.49
C GLU A 23 -6.13 1.63 14.09
N ASP A 24 -4.85 1.52 13.71
CA ASP A 24 -4.19 0.28 13.31
C ASP A 24 -4.94 -0.46 12.18
N ILE A 25 -5.50 0.31 11.25
CA ILE A 25 -6.18 -0.19 10.05
C ILE A 25 -5.27 -0.10 8.83
N ASN A 26 -5.55 -0.93 7.81
CA ASN A 26 -4.79 -0.91 6.57
C ASN A 26 -5.19 0.28 5.67
N PRO A 27 -4.23 0.96 5.02
CA PRO A 27 -4.54 1.98 4.02
C PRO A 27 -5.13 1.35 2.76
N ALA A 28 -5.92 2.14 2.03
CA ALA A 28 -6.40 1.73 0.72
C ALA A 28 -5.23 1.67 -0.27
N LEU A 29 -5.11 0.56 -1.00
CA LEU A 29 -4.08 0.35 -2.02
C LEU A 29 -4.71 0.11 -3.38
N ILE A 30 -4.21 0.82 -4.38
CA ILE A 30 -4.67 0.76 -5.77
C ILE A 30 -3.53 0.20 -6.61
N ILE A 31 -3.79 -0.92 -7.28
CA ILE A 31 -2.85 -1.57 -8.19
C ILE A 31 -3.35 -1.36 -9.63
N GLU A 32 -2.53 -0.76 -10.48
CA GLU A 32 -2.87 -0.43 -11.87
C GLU A 32 -1.91 -1.09 -12.86
N GLY A 33 -2.38 -1.32 -14.09
CA GLY A 33 -1.57 -1.86 -15.17
C GLY A 33 -1.06 -3.28 -14.88
N ILE A 34 -1.97 -4.14 -14.41
CA ILE A 34 -1.73 -5.57 -14.21
C ILE A 34 -1.62 -6.23 -15.59
N PRO A 35 -0.52 -6.96 -15.89
CA PRO A 35 -0.36 -7.64 -17.18
C PRO A 35 -1.46 -8.68 -17.44
N GLU A 36 -1.82 -8.83 -18.72
CA GLU A 36 -2.76 -9.87 -19.15
C GLU A 36 -2.21 -11.27 -18.80
N GLY A 37 -3.09 -12.16 -18.34
CA GLY A 37 -2.70 -13.51 -17.89
C GLY A 37 -2.21 -13.61 -16.44
N THR A 38 -2.18 -12.50 -15.69
CA THR A 38 -1.88 -12.53 -14.24
C THR A 38 -2.95 -13.34 -13.50
N LYS A 39 -2.53 -14.41 -12.80
CA LYS A 39 -3.44 -15.31 -12.07
C LYS A 39 -3.69 -14.87 -10.63
N SER A 40 -2.68 -14.29 -9.99
CA SER A 40 -2.74 -13.83 -8.62
C SER A 40 -1.74 -12.72 -8.36
N LEU A 41 -1.94 -11.99 -7.27
CA LEU A 41 -1.04 -10.96 -6.77
C LEU A 41 -0.70 -11.27 -5.32
N THR A 42 0.45 -10.77 -4.88
CA THR A 42 0.89 -10.85 -3.49
C THR A 42 1.46 -9.49 -3.10
N LEU A 43 1.16 -9.04 -1.89
CA LEU A 43 1.65 -7.80 -1.32
C LEU A 43 2.55 -8.14 -0.15
N ILE A 44 3.77 -7.62 -0.16
CA ILE A 44 4.73 -7.71 0.94
C ILE A 44 4.94 -6.30 1.43
N VAL A 45 4.70 -6.08 2.72
CA VAL A 45 4.99 -4.84 3.43
C VAL A 45 6.05 -5.21 4.46
N ASP A 46 7.20 -4.56 4.37
CA ASP A 46 8.37 -4.84 5.19
C ASP A 46 9.01 -3.51 5.60
N ASP A 47 9.50 -3.43 6.83
CA ASP A 47 10.24 -2.29 7.35
C ASP A 47 11.69 -2.74 7.54
N PRO A 48 12.63 -2.33 6.67
CA PRO A 48 14.02 -2.78 6.73
C PRO A 48 14.86 -2.05 7.79
N ASP A 49 14.30 -1.04 8.47
CA ASP A 49 14.92 -0.33 9.60
C ASP A 49 14.70 -1.06 10.95
#